data_AF-A0A3N5LZS1-F1
#
_entry.id   AF-A0A3N5LZS1-F1
#
_cell.length_a   1.000
_cell.length_b   1.000
_cell.length_c   1.000
_cell.angle_alpha   90.00
_cell.angle_beta   90.00
_cell.angle_gamma   90.00
#
_symmetry.space_group_name_H-M   'P 1'
#
loop_
_entity.id
_entity.type
_entity.pdbx_description
1 polymer ?
#
loop_
_entity_poly.entity_id
_entity_poly.type
_entity_poly.pdbx_seq_one_letter_code
_entity_poly.pdbx_strand_id
1 'polypeptide(L)'
;MTNRNKAVVWVLAVFLLGALSGGSLVYLLMPPETSVADRGRDGRNRPSPKEAMDRLAKDLGLDAKQQEQVDKIFQETRRESHEAFKEIRAGMHNRLKQIMSPEQFGKFEKIMKDRRPPGGGDRGRSPGQPPR
;
A
#
# COMPACT_ATOMS: atom_id res chain seq x y z
N MET A 1 -33.06 9.43 -1.06
CA MET A 1 -32.38 8.13 -1.31
C MET A 1 -33.40 7.02 -1.22
N THR A 2 -33.63 6.30 -2.32
CA THR A 2 -34.56 5.16 -2.35
C THR A 2 -34.05 4.02 -1.45
N ASN A 3 -34.95 3.22 -0.89
CA ASN A 3 -34.61 2.11 0.02
C ASN A 3 -33.62 1.10 -0.62
N ARG A 4 -33.66 0.99 -1.96
CA ARG A 4 -32.72 0.19 -2.74
C ARG A 4 -31.27 0.66 -2.62
N ASN A 5 -31.03 1.96 -2.63
CA ASN A 5 -29.67 2.51 -2.52
C ASN A 5 -29.12 2.31 -1.09
N LYS A 6 -29.98 2.37 -0.08
CA LYS A 6 -29.59 2.05 1.31
C LYS A 6 -29.24 0.57 1.46
N ALA A 7 -30.01 -0.33 0.86
CA ALA A 7 -29.72 -1.76 0.89
C ALA A 7 -28.38 -2.10 0.22
N VAL A 8 -28.08 -1.49 -0.93
CA VAL A 8 -26.79 -1.68 -1.62
C VAL A 8 -25.62 -1.20 -0.76
N VAL A 9 -25.76 -0.04 -0.10
CA VAL A 9 -24.72 0.46 0.82
C VAL A 9 -24.51 -0.48 2.01
N TRP A 10 -25.59 -1.01 2.58
CA TRP A 10 -25.50 -1.97 3.69
C TRP A 10 -24.83 -3.29 3.27
N VAL A 11 -25.16 -3.80 2.08
CA VAL A 11 -24.51 -5.02 1.55
C VAL A 11 -23.03 -4.80 1.31
N LEU A 12 -22.63 -3.66 0.74
CA LEU A 12 -21.22 -3.32 0.55
C LEU A 12 -20.48 -3.14 1.88
N ALA A 13 -21.11 -2.50 2.86
CA ALA A 13 -20.53 -2.32 4.20
C ALA A 13 -20.31 -3.68 4.89
N VAL A 14 -21.28 -4.58 4.85
CA VAL A 14 -21.16 -5.94 5.41
C VAL A 14 -20.10 -6.76 4.66
N PHE A 15 -20.03 -6.64 3.34
CA PHE A 15 -19.02 -7.32 2.52
C PHE A 15 -17.60 -6.84 2.86
N LEU A 16 -17.39 -5.53 3.01
CA LEU A 16 -16.10 -4.97 3.42
C LEU A 16 -15.71 -5.42 4.84
N LEU A 17 -16.67 -5.44 5.76
CA LEU A 17 -16.44 -5.98 7.11
C LEU A 17 -16.08 -7.47 7.08
N GLY A 18 -16.75 -8.25 6.24
CA GLY A 18 -16.46 -9.67 6.01
C GLY A 18 -15.09 -9.89 5.39
N ALA A 19 -14.70 -9.09 4.40
CA ALA A 19 -13.39 -9.18 3.75
C ALA A 19 -12.23 -8.81 4.70
N LEU A 20 -12.41 -7.78 5.53
CA LEU A 20 -11.45 -7.40 6.57
C LEU A 20 -11.31 -8.49 7.64
N SER A 21 -12.43 -9.09 8.04
CA SER A 21 -12.46 -10.15 9.06
C SER A 21 -11.89 -11.47 8.53
N GLY A 22 -12.28 -11.88 7.32
CA GLY A 22 -11.79 -13.10 6.66
C GLY A 22 -10.31 -13.03 6.30
N GLY A 23 -9.84 -11.88 5.82
CA GLY A 23 -8.42 -11.65 5.56
C GLY A 23 -7.56 -11.75 6.83
N SER A 24 -8.07 -11.28 7.97
CA SER A 24 -7.37 -11.35 9.25
C SER A 24 -7.28 -12.78 9.81
N LEU A 25 -8.28 -13.64 9.55
CA LEU A 25 -8.23 -15.05 9.98
C LEU A 25 -7.17 -15.86 9.22
N VAL A 26 -6.94 -15.59 7.93
CA VAL A 26 -5.91 -16.28 7.13
C VAL A 26 -4.51 -16.02 7.71
N TYR A 27 -4.25 -14.82 8.23
CA TYR A 27 -2.97 -14.49 8.87
C TYR A 27 -2.75 -15.16 10.23
N LEU A 28 -3.82 -15.56 10.93
CA LEU A 28 -3.73 -16.21 12.24
C LEU A 28 -3.69 -17.74 12.14
N LEU A 29 -4.23 -18.32 11.06
CA LEU A 29 -4.39 -19.78 10.90
C LEU A 29 -3.42 -20.40 9.88
N MET A 30 -2.70 -19.62 9.07
CA MET A 30 -1.60 -20.15 8.25
C MET A 30 -0.32 -20.27 9.09
N PRO A 31 0.16 -21.48 9.42
CA PRO A 31 1.53 -21.64 9.89
C PRO A 31 2.51 -21.15 8.81
N PRO A 32 3.67 -20.59 9.20
CA PRO A 32 4.67 -20.13 8.26
C PRO A 32 5.28 -21.34 7.54
N GLU A 33 4.76 -21.68 6.37
CA GLU A 33 5.42 -22.55 5.41
C GLU A 33 6.76 -21.90 5.04
N THR A 34 7.82 -22.46 5.60
CA THR A 34 9.21 -22.09 5.38
C THR A 34 9.65 -22.60 4.01
N SER A 35 9.41 -21.82 2.97
CA SER A 35 10.09 -22.00 1.67
C SER A 35 10.18 -20.68 0.91
N VAL A 36 10.93 -19.72 1.48
CA VAL A 36 11.30 -18.45 0.82
C VAL A 36 12.71 -18.53 0.23
N ALA A 37 13.21 -19.72 -0.09
CA ALA A 37 14.55 -19.91 -0.65
C ALA A 37 14.64 -19.80 -2.19
N ASP A 38 13.55 -19.48 -2.91
CA ASP A 38 13.59 -19.39 -4.39
C ASP A 38 12.77 -18.24 -5.01
N ARG A 39 12.76 -17.05 -4.40
CA ARG A 39 12.19 -15.83 -5.05
C ARG A 39 13.27 -14.87 -5.52
N GLY A 40 14.41 -15.42 -5.92
CA GLY A 40 15.55 -14.68 -6.44
C GLY A 40 15.62 -14.64 -7.96
N ARG A 41 14.51 -14.44 -8.72
CA ARG A 41 14.66 -14.15 -10.17
C ARG A 41 13.52 -13.52 -10.97
N ASP A 42 12.36 -13.17 -10.41
CA ASP A 42 11.28 -12.56 -11.20
C ASP A 42 10.97 -11.11 -10.79
N GLY A 43 11.90 -10.23 -11.15
CA GLY A 43 11.78 -8.77 -10.98
C GLY A 43 11.00 -8.06 -12.10
N ARG A 44 10.21 -8.77 -12.91
CA ARG A 44 9.48 -8.18 -14.05
C ARG A 44 7.99 -8.49 -13.93
N ASN A 45 7.16 -7.44 -14.02
CA ASN A 45 5.69 -7.46 -13.97
C ASN A 45 5.02 -7.58 -12.60
N ARG A 46 5.39 -6.73 -11.63
CA ARG A 46 4.36 -6.28 -10.68
C ARG A 46 3.44 -5.30 -11.43
N PRO A 47 2.12 -5.57 -11.53
CA PRO A 47 1.20 -4.67 -12.19
C PRO A 47 1.27 -3.28 -11.53
N SER A 48 1.19 -2.24 -12.34
CA SER A 48 1.08 -0.88 -11.79
C SER A 48 -0.16 -0.79 -10.89
N PRO A 49 -0.19 0.11 -9.89
CA PRO A 49 -1.37 0.28 -9.04
C PRO A 49 -2.66 0.50 -9.85
N LYS A 50 -2.53 1.17 -11.01
CA LYS A 50 -3.63 1.38 -11.95
C LYS A 50 -4.06 0.07 -12.62
N GLU A 51 -3.12 -0.72 -13.13
CA GLU A 51 -3.42 -2.04 -13.71
C GLU A 51 -4.04 -3.00 -12.70
N ALA A 52 -3.62 -2.94 -11.43
CA ALA A 52 -4.21 -3.74 -10.37
C ALA A 52 -5.67 -3.33 -10.10
N MET A 53 -5.97 -2.03 -10.11
CA MET A 53 -7.34 -1.53 -9.97
C MET A 53 -8.21 -1.85 -11.18
N ASP A 54 -7.68 -1.74 -12.40
CA ASP A 54 -8.41 -2.09 -13.62
C ASP A 54 -8.78 -3.58 -13.66
N ARG A 55 -7.87 -4.45 -13.20
CA ARG A 55 -8.17 -5.88 -13.03
C ARG A 55 -9.24 -6.12 -11.98
N LEU A 56 -9.11 -5.49 -10.81
CA LEU A 56 -10.09 -5.62 -9.74
C LEU A 56 -11.49 -5.14 -10.17
N ALA A 57 -11.57 -4.02 -10.88
CA ALA A 57 -12.82 -3.49 -11.40
C ALA A 57 -13.47 -4.45 -12.41
N LYS A 58 -12.65 -5.06 -13.28
CA LYS A 58 -13.11 -6.06 -14.25
C LYS A 58 -13.60 -7.34 -13.57
N ASP A 59 -12.84 -7.86 -12.61
CA ASP A 59 -13.16 -9.10 -11.89
C ASP A 59 -14.44 -8.97 -11.05
N LEU A 60 -14.71 -7.76 -10.54
CA LEU A 60 -15.93 -7.44 -9.78
C LEU A 60 -17.10 -6.97 -10.64
N GLY A 61 -16.90 -6.78 -11.95
CA GLY A 61 -17.93 -6.29 -12.86
C GLY A 61 -18.42 -4.89 -12.51
N LEU A 62 -17.52 -4.00 -12.05
CA LEU A 62 -17.89 -2.64 -11.65
C LEU A 62 -18.28 -1.80 -12.87
N ASP A 63 -19.34 -0.99 -12.73
CA ASP A 63 -19.66 0.05 -13.70
C ASP A 63 -18.71 1.27 -13.56
N ALA A 64 -18.73 2.17 -14.56
CA ALA A 64 -17.84 3.32 -14.59
C ALA A 64 -17.98 4.26 -13.37
N LYS A 65 -19.19 4.39 -12.81
CA LYS A 65 -19.43 5.24 -11.63
C LYS A 65 -18.89 4.57 -10.37
N GLN A 66 -19.01 3.25 -10.26
CA GLN A 66 -18.46 2.47 -9.16
C GLN A 66 -16.93 2.48 -9.19
N GLN A 67 -16.32 2.36 -10.37
CA GLN A 67 -14.86 2.43 -10.51
C GLN A 67 -14.31 3.79 -10.08
N GLU A 68 -14.97 4.89 -10.44
CA GLU A 68 -14.59 6.24 -10.00
C GLU A 68 -14.67 6.40 -8.48
N GLN A 69 -15.73 5.86 -7.85
CA GLN A 69 -15.87 5.89 -6.39
C GLN A 69 -14.78 5.09 -5.68
N VAL A 70 -14.46 3.90 -6.19
CA VAL A 70 -13.40 3.06 -5.65
C VAL A 70 -12.04 3.73 -5.78
N ASP A 71 -11.72 4.31 -6.94
CA ASP A 71 -10.47 5.04 -7.15
C ASP A 71 -10.34 6.21 -6.17
N LYS A 72 -11.42 6.97 -5.96
CA LYS A 72 -11.44 8.07 -5.00
C LYS A 72 -11.16 7.59 -3.56
N ILE A 73 -11.79 6.50 -3.13
CA ILE A 73 -11.54 5.91 -1.80
C ILE A 73 -10.07 5.52 -1.66
N PHE A 74 -9.49 4.81 -2.63
CA PHE A 74 -8.08 4.42 -2.58
C PHE A 74 -7.14 5.62 -2.55
N GLN A 75 -7.45 6.68 -3.30
CA GLN A 75 -6.66 7.92 -3.28
C GLN A 75 -6.71 8.61 -1.90
N GLU A 76 -7.89 8.72 -1.30
CA GLU A 76 -8.09 9.30 0.04
C GLU A 76 -7.37 8.46 1.10
N THR A 77 -7.60 7.15 1.12
CA THR A 77 -6.94 6.23 2.05
C THR A 77 -5.42 6.27 1.91
N ARG A 78 -4.89 6.41 0.68
CA ARG A 78 -3.45 6.53 0.45
C ARG A 78 -2.87 7.81 1.05
N ARG A 79 -3.60 8.93 0.96
CA ARG A 79 -3.20 10.21 1.57
C ARG A 79 -3.21 10.10 3.09
N GLU A 80 -4.30 9.61 3.66
CA GLU A 80 -4.43 9.42 5.12
C GLU A 80 -3.34 8.48 5.67
N SER A 81 -3.12 7.35 4.98
CA SER A 81 -2.06 6.42 5.33
C SER A 81 -0.69 7.08 5.27
N HIS A 82 -0.42 7.92 4.26
CA HIS A 82 0.88 8.59 4.12
C HIS A 82 1.20 9.48 5.32
N GLU A 83 0.24 10.28 5.77
CA GLU A 83 0.39 11.13 6.95
C GLU A 83 0.55 10.30 8.23
N ALA A 84 -0.30 9.29 8.43
CA ALA A 84 -0.19 8.39 9.58
C ALA A 84 1.18 7.68 9.64
N PHE A 85 1.67 7.17 8.50
CA PHE A 85 2.98 6.53 8.44
C PHE A 85 4.13 7.49 8.68
N LYS A 86 4.00 8.77 8.30
CA LYS A 86 5.00 9.80 8.56
C LYS A 86 5.16 10.04 10.05
N GLU A 87 4.05 10.17 10.78
CA GLU A 87 4.05 10.33 12.23
C GLU A 87 4.62 9.10 12.95
N ILE A 88 4.17 7.90 12.57
CA ILE A 88 4.68 6.64 13.11
C ILE A 88 6.19 6.52 12.89
N ARG A 89 6.68 6.87 11.68
CA ARG A 89 8.11 6.83 11.35
C ARG A 89 8.91 7.82 12.19
N ALA A 90 8.40 9.04 12.40
CA ALA A 90 9.06 10.03 13.25
C ALA A 90 9.12 9.56 14.71
N GLY A 91 8.02 9.03 15.25
CA GLY A 91 7.97 8.46 16.59
C GLY A 91 8.94 7.29 16.78
N MET A 92 9.00 6.37 15.81
CA MET A 92 9.96 5.27 15.80
C MET A 92 11.41 5.77 15.79
N HIS A 93 11.73 6.75 14.94
CA HIS A 93 13.07 7.33 14.83
C HIS A 93 13.53 7.90 16.19
N ASN A 94 12.66 8.65 16.88
CA ASN A 94 12.98 9.23 18.18
C ASN A 94 13.20 8.16 19.25
N ARG A 95 12.37 7.12 19.30
CA ARG A 95 12.52 6.00 20.24
C ARG A 95 13.82 5.24 20.02
N LEU A 96 14.19 4.99 18.75
CA LEU A 96 15.45 4.32 18.42
C LEU A 96 16.67 5.17 18.85
N LYS A 97 16.62 6.49 18.67
CA LYS A 97 17.68 7.40 19.10
C LYS A 97 17.89 7.42 20.63
N GLN A 98 16.85 7.15 21.41
CA GLN A 98 16.94 7.08 22.88
C GLN A 98 17.61 5.79 23.38
N ILE A 99 17.53 4.71 22.61
CA ILE A 99 18.02 3.38 23.02
C ILE A 99 19.41 3.09 22.43
N MET A 100 19.72 3.64 21.26
CA MET A 100 20.98 3.41 20.55
C MET A 100 22.03 4.47 20.91
N SER A 101 23.30 4.07 20.94
CA SER A 101 24.39 5.04 20.97
C SER A 101 24.44 5.84 19.65
N PRO A 102 25.04 7.05 19.63
CA PRO A 102 25.14 7.87 18.42
C PRO A 102 25.78 7.13 17.23
N GLU A 103 26.80 6.31 17.49
CA GLU A 103 27.47 5.52 16.45
C GLU A 103 26.58 4.39 15.89
N GLN A 104 25.82 3.72 16.75
CA GLN A 104 24.86 2.68 16.35
C GLN A 104 23.72 3.28 15.52
N PHE A 105 23.23 4.44 15.93
CA PHE A 105 22.17 5.15 15.23
C PHE A 105 22.61 5.58 13.82
N GLY A 106 23.82 6.13 13.69
CA GLY A 106 24.38 6.49 12.38
C GLY A 106 24.53 5.29 11.43
N LYS A 107 24.94 4.11 11.96
CA LYS A 107 24.97 2.87 11.16
C LYS A 107 23.57 2.43 10.73
N PHE A 108 22.58 2.53 11.62
CA PHE A 108 21.19 2.22 11.31
C PHE A 108 20.63 3.11 10.20
N GLU A 109 20.85 4.43 10.26
CA GLU A 109 20.40 5.37 9.23
C GLU A 109 21.00 5.05 7.86
N LYS A 110 22.29 4.69 7.83
CA LYS A 110 22.97 4.28 6.60
C LYS A 110 22.34 3.03 6.00
N ILE A 111 22.10 2.00 6.81
CA ILE A 111 21.44 0.76 6.37
C ILE A 111 20.03 1.04 5.82
N MET A 112 19.27 1.92 6.48
CA MET A 112 17.92 2.28 6.04
C MET A 112 17.92 3.10 4.74
N LYS A 113 18.92 3.97 4.56
CA LYS A 113 19.10 4.73 3.32
C LYS A 113 19.48 3.82 2.15
N ASP A 114 20.39 2.86 2.38
CA ASP A 114 20.88 1.93 1.36
C ASP A 114 19.80 0.91 0.95
N ARG A 115 18.89 0.56 1.87
CA ARG A 115 17.73 -0.32 1.59
C ARG A 115 16.55 0.39 0.93
N ARG A 116 16.57 1.73 0.81
CA ARG A 116 15.50 2.45 0.11
C ARG A 116 15.65 2.16 -1.39
N PRO A 117 14.66 1.52 -2.04
CA PRO A 117 14.77 1.20 -3.46
C PRO A 117 15.00 2.50 -4.26
N PRO A 118 15.97 2.53 -5.19
CA PRO A 118 16.19 3.67 -6.07
C PRO A 118 14.94 3.82 -6.94
N GLY A 119 14.14 4.85 -6.70
CA GLY A 119 12.92 5.11 -7.49
C GLY A 119 11.70 5.62 -6.73
N GLY A 120 11.81 5.85 -5.41
CA GLY A 120 10.72 6.38 -4.59
C GLY A 120 10.66 7.92 -4.47
N GLY A 121 11.36 8.68 -5.31
CA GLY A 121 11.50 10.13 -5.13
C GLY A 121 11.49 11.01 -6.37
N ASP A 122 11.62 10.47 -7.59
CA ASP A 122 11.78 11.32 -8.78
C ASP A 122 11.24 10.64 -10.05
N ARG A 123 9.93 10.41 -10.12
CA ARG A 123 9.24 10.05 -11.37
C ARG A 123 8.55 11.28 -11.99
N GLY A 124 9.22 12.43 -11.91
CA GLY A 124 8.76 13.69 -12.53
C GLY A 124 9.75 14.27 -13.55
N ARG A 125 11.00 13.80 -13.58
CA ARG A 125 12.02 14.33 -14.49
C ARG A 125 12.59 13.23 -15.37
N SER A 126 11.97 13.04 -16.55
CA SER A 126 12.64 12.31 -17.64
C SER A 126 13.94 13.03 -17.99
N PRO A 127 15.11 12.38 -17.91
CA PRO A 127 16.34 12.94 -18.46
C PRO A 127 16.20 12.93 -19.98
N GLY A 128 16.02 14.09 -20.61
CA GLY A 128 16.10 14.21 -22.08
C GLY A 128 15.09 15.10 -22.80
N GLN A 129 14.27 15.91 -22.14
CA GLN A 129 13.52 16.95 -22.85
C GLN A 129 14.35 18.24 -22.95
N PRO A 130 14.78 18.67 -24.16
CA PRO A 130 15.35 20.00 -24.34
C PRO A 130 14.25 21.06 -24.16
N PRO A 131 14.61 22.28 -23.69
CA PRO A 131 13.66 23.37 -23.58
C PRO A 131 13.13 23.77 -24.97
N ARG A 132 11.82 24.04 -25.04
CA ARG A 132 11.20 24.73 -26.17
C ARG A 132 11.42 26.24 -26.04
#